data_AF-A0AAD9WPB9-F1
#
_entry.id   AF-A0AAD9WPB9-F1
#
_cell.length_a   1.000
_cell.length_b   1.000
_cell.length_c   1.000
_cell.angle_alpha   90.00
_cell.angle_beta   90.00
_cell.angle_gamma   90.00
#
_symmetry.space_group_name_H-M   'P 1'
#
loop_
_entity.id
_entity.type
_entity.pdbx_description
1 polymer ?
#
loop_
_entity_poly.entity_id
_entity_poly.type
_entity_poly.pdbx_seq_one_letter_code
_entity_poly.pdbx_strand_id
1 'polypeptide(L)'
;MMAKIRDRTEDFKDAVRHTAVSLGYNESKLAAIMASFIIHKPRQRSSFMKAALKTLESVGALEEFMSKHRKDYVDLHRTTERERDSIEHEVTAFIKVCKEQIDILKNSISNDEEKSKGWLGIITDNSNADTIAHKHGVVLILSEKLHSVTARFDQLRAIRFQDSINKATPRRKLNRVPKSSSADISKPNNSEIGELDELQPQPLSVQQQLLDDETRALQVELTSLLDAVQQTETKMVEMSALNHLMSTHILHQTQQIEHLYDQAVEATKNVELGNKEISKAIQRNSSSRTFLLLFLFVLTFSILFLDWLYVRGTILGYKRSKSNQYPNTSLIQIEGVNTKEDVAWYAGKRMAYIYKAKVKKNGSHYRCIWGKVARPHGNSGVVRAKFRSNLPPKSMVL
;
A
#
# COMPACT_ATOMS: atom_id res chain seq x y z
N MET A 1 3.05 23.55 -34.69
CA MET A 1 3.33 24.73 -33.83
C MET A 1 2.83 24.38 -32.43
N MET A 2 3.71 23.93 -31.53
CA MET A 2 3.30 23.55 -30.17
C MET A 2 2.89 24.82 -29.41
N ALA A 3 1.65 24.86 -28.94
CA ALA A 3 1.14 25.96 -28.13
C ALA A 3 1.98 26.06 -26.85
N LYS A 4 2.74 27.15 -26.74
CA LYS A 4 3.51 27.48 -25.54
C LYS A 4 2.52 27.61 -24.38
N ILE A 5 2.59 26.70 -23.41
CA ILE A 5 1.74 26.72 -22.22
C ILE A 5 1.95 28.07 -21.54
N ARG A 6 0.94 28.95 -21.60
CA ARG A 6 0.98 30.26 -20.94
C ARG A 6 0.98 30.03 -19.44
N ASP A 7 1.96 30.60 -18.74
CA ASP A 7 1.95 30.63 -17.28
C ASP A 7 0.71 31.41 -16.81
N ARG A 8 -0.17 30.74 -16.06
CA ARG A 8 -1.42 31.30 -15.52
C ARG A 8 -1.34 31.52 -14.01
N THR A 9 -0.14 31.50 -13.44
CA THR A 9 0.06 31.70 -12.01
C THR A 9 -0.52 33.04 -11.54
N GLU A 10 -0.38 34.11 -12.33
CA GLU A 10 -0.98 35.42 -11.99
C GLU A 10 -2.50 35.44 -12.17
N ASP A 11 -3.03 34.88 -13.27
CA ASP A 11 -4.49 34.73 -13.45
C ASP A 11 -5.13 33.99 -12.26
N PHE A 12 -4.45 32.95 -11.75
CA PHE A 12 -4.89 32.19 -10.59
C PHE A 12 -4.85 33.03 -9.31
N LYS A 13 -3.76 33.77 -9.05
CA LYS A 13 -3.67 34.68 -7.90
C LYS A 13 -4.79 35.72 -7.91
N ASP A 14 -5.07 36.31 -9.05
CA ASP A 14 -6.12 37.33 -9.18
C ASP A 14 -7.52 36.74 -9.00
N ALA A 15 -7.78 35.56 -9.56
CA ALA A 15 -9.03 34.84 -9.30
C ALA A 15 -9.22 34.54 -7.81
N VAL A 16 -8.17 34.04 -7.14
CA VAL A 16 -8.19 33.76 -5.69
C VAL A 16 -8.44 35.03 -4.88
N ARG A 17 -7.78 36.15 -5.19
CA ARG A 17 -8.01 37.44 -4.52
C ARG A 17 -9.46 37.89 -4.67
N HIS A 18 -10.01 37.83 -5.89
CA HIS A 18 -11.39 38.22 -6.15
C HIS A 18 -12.39 37.34 -5.38
N THR A 19 -12.18 36.02 -5.37
CA THR A 19 -13.02 35.10 -4.60
C THR A 19 -12.88 35.31 -3.09
N ALA A 20 -11.67 35.55 -2.58
CA ALA A 20 -11.43 35.81 -1.16
C ALA A 20 -12.20 37.05 -0.69
N VAL A 21 -12.20 38.13 -1.47
CA VAL A 21 -12.99 39.34 -1.18
C VAL A 21 -14.49 39.01 -1.14
N SER A 22 -14.99 38.22 -2.11
CA SER A 22 -16.40 37.79 -2.14
C SER A 22 -16.83 36.96 -0.93
N LEU A 23 -15.88 36.27 -0.28
CA LEU A 23 -16.10 35.45 0.91
C LEU A 23 -15.85 36.21 2.23
N GLY A 24 -15.63 37.53 2.19
CA GLY A 24 -15.42 38.37 3.38
C GLY A 24 -14.01 38.29 3.98
N TYR A 25 -13.01 37.86 3.20
CA TYR A 25 -11.60 38.00 3.58
C TYR A 25 -11.13 39.42 3.24
N ASN A 26 -11.18 40.29 4.25
CA ASN A 26 -10.65 41.64 4.15
C ASN A 26 -9.13 41.64 3.87
N GLU A 27 -8.63 42.72 3.28
CA GLU A 27 -7.22 42.89 2.92
C GLU A 27 -6.27 42.67 4.13
N SER A 28 -6.70 43.05 5.33
CA SER A 28 -5.98 42.79 6.59
C SER A 28 -5.87 41.30 6.94
N LYS A 29 -6.92 40.50 6.71
CA LYS A 29 -6.91 39.05 6.93
C LYS A 29 -6.03 38.35 5.91
N LEU A 30 -6.09 38.79 4.65
CA LEU A 30 -5.26 38.27 3.57
C LEU A 30 -3.78 38.62 3.80
N ALA A 31 -3.48 39.85 4.24
CA ALA A 31 -2.13 40.26 4.64
C ALA A 31 -1.62 39.46 5.84
N ALA A 32 -2.45 39.17 6.85
CA ALA A 32 -2.08 38.32 7.98
C ALA A 32 -1.78 36.87 7.55
N ILE A 33 -2.57 36.31 6.62
CA ILE A 33 -2.33 35.00 6.03
C ILE A 33 -1.03 35.01 5.21
N MET A 34 -0.82 36.01 4.35
CA MET A 34 0.41 36.15 3.56
C MET A 34 1.64 36.32 4.44
N ALA A 35 1.55 37.11 5.52
CA ALA A 35 2.61 37.24 6.51
C ALA A 35 2.93 35.90 7.21
N SER A 36 1.91 35.06 7.44
CA SER A 36 2.11 33.70 7.96
C SER A 36 2.83 32.75 6.99
N PHE A 37 2.81 33.04 5.68
CA PHE A 37 3.60 32.32 4.68
C PHE A 37 5.04 32.85 4.54
N ILE A 38 5.27 34.14 4.83
CA ILE A 38 6.62 34.72 4.82
C ILE A 38 7.44 34.16 5.99
N ILE A 39 6.83 34.06 7.18
CA ILE A 39 7.44 33.41 8.35
C ILE A 39 6.77 32.06 8.52
N HIS A 40 7.28 31.05 7.82
CA HIS A 40 6.81 29.68 7.97
C HIS A 40 6.90 29.29 9.45
N LYS A 41 5.76 29.10 10.11
CA LYS A 41 5.75 28.48 11.44
C LYS A 41 6.43 27.13 11.29
N PRO A 42 7.47 26.81 12.08
CA PRO A 42 8.14 25.53 11.97
C PRO A 42 7.08 24.44 12.15
N ARG A 43 6.88 23.61 11.13
CA ARG A 43 5.98 22.45 11.22
C ARG A 43 6.39 21.66 12.46
N GLN A 44 5.46 21.50 13.41
CA GLN A 44 5.74 20.72 14.60
C GLN A 44 6.06 19.29 14.17
N ARG A 45 7.33 18.90 14.30
CA ARG A 45 7.77 17.54 14.01
C ARG A 45 7.08 16.58 14.98
N SER A 46 6.52 15.50 14.46
CA SER A 46 5.96 14.43 15.29
C SER A 46 7.04 13.85 16.22
N SER A 47 6.61 13.27 17.34
CA SER A 47 7.52 12.55 18.25
C SER A 47 8.32 11.49 17.50
N PHE A 48 7.66 10.75 16.61
CA PHE A 48 8.28 9.78 15.70
C PHE A 48 9.39 10.41 14.86
N MET A 49 9.13 11.54 14.19
CA MET A 49 10.12 12.19 13.33
C MET A 49 11.32 12.72 14.14
N LYS A 50 11.09 13.23 15.35
CA LYS A 50 12.18 13.64 16.25
C LYS A 50 13.06 12.46 16.64
N ALA A 51 12.46 11.31 16.96
CA ALA A 51 13.20 10.10 17.28
C ALA A 51 13.97 9.55 16.07
N ALA A 52 13.34 9.49 14.89
CA ALA A 52 13.98 9.06 13.65
C ALA A 52 15.19 9.92 13.27
N LEU A 53 15.10 11.25 13.41
CA LEU A 53 16.22 12.16 13.17
C LEU A 53 17.36 11.96 14.17
N LYS A 54 17.05 11.71 15.45
CA LYS A 54 18.06 11.38 16.46
C LYS A 54 18.81 10.08 16.14
N THR A 55 18.09 9.07 15.62
CA THR A 55 18.69 7.83 15.14
C THR A 55 19.58 8.07 13.93
N LEU A 56 19.15 8.91 12.98
CA LEU A 56 19.98 9.30 11.84
C LEU A 56 21.27 10.00 12.27
N GLU A 57 21.20 10.92 13.23
CA GLU A 57 22.37 11.59 13.80
C GLU A 57 23.33 10.59 14.46
N SER A 58 22.78 9.57 15.15
CA SER A 58 23.58 8.51 15.79
C SER A 58 24.29 7.61 14.76
N VAL A 59 23.62 7.26 13.66
CA VAL A 59 24.22 6.52 12.54
C VAL A 59 25.29 7.36 11.84
N GLY A 60 25.06 8.67 11.67
CA GLY A 60 26.05 9.60 11.11
C GLY A 60 27.31 9.71 11.99
N ALA A 61 27.13 9.78 13.31
CA ALA A 61 28.26 9.79 14.25
C ALA A 61 29.08 8.48 14.18
N LEU A 62 28.42 7.34 13.98
CA LEU A 62 29.10 6.06 13.74
C LEU A 62 29.91 6.07 12.43
N GLU A 63 29.36 6.60 11.33
CA GLU A 63 30.10 6.74 10.06
C GLU A 63 31.34 7.63 10.22
N GLU A 64 31.22 8.74 10.93
CA GLU A 64 32.33 9.66 11.20
C GLU A 64 33.40 9.01 12.05
N PHE A 65 33.00 8.32 13.13
CA PHE A 65 33.90 7.55 13.99
C PHE A 65 34.69 6.49 13.20
N MET A 66 33.99 5.68 12.39
CA MET A 66 34.62 4.67 11.55
C MET A 66 35.59 5.29 10.53
N SER A 67 35.21 6.41 9.92
CA SER A 67 36.04 7.10 8.93
C SER A 67 37.33 7.64 9.56
N LYS A 68 37.25 8.18 10.79
CA LYS A 68 38.39 8.68 11.55
C LYS A 68 39.36 7.57 11.94
N HIS A 69 38.83 6.45 12.43
CA HIS A 69 39.62 5.32 12.92
C HIS A 69 39.99 4.28 11.86
N ARG A 70 39.59 4.47 10.60
CA ARG A 70 39.85 3.51 9.50
C ARG A 70 41.34 3.18 9.34
N LYS A 71 42.21 4.19 9.32
CA LYS A 71 43.66 4.00 9.15
C LYS A 71 44.27 3.32 10.37
N ASP A 72 43.87 3.79 11.55
CA ASP A 72 44.31 3.25 12.83
C ASP A 72 43.90 1.77 13.01
N TYR A 73 42.79 1.36 12.42
CA TYR A 73 42.28 -0.01 12.51
C TYR A 73 42.95 -0.98 11.51
N VAL A 74 43.28 -0.52 10.30
CA VAL A 74 43.91 -1.35 9.25
C VAL A 74 45.44 -1.39 9.38
N ASP A 75 46.08 -0.27 9.72
CA ASP A 75 47.54 -0.17 9.74
C ASP A 75 48.14 -0.82 10.99
N LEU A 76 48.83 -1.96 10.80
CA LEU A 76 49.42 -2.76 11.87
C LEU A 76 50.43 -2.00 12.76
N HIS A 77 51.17 -1.04 12.20
CA HIS A 77 52.27 -0.35 12.87
C HIS A 77 51.85 0.92 13.60
N ARG A 78 50.57 1.30 13.49
CA ARG A 78 50.06 2.57 14.00
C ARG A 78 49.35 2.42 15.35
N THR A 79 48.77 1.26 15.62
CA THR A 79 48.00 0.97 16.84
C THR A 79 48.32 -0.38 17.43
N THR A 80 48.07 -0.52 18.74
CA THR A 80 48.14 -1.80 19.46
C THR A 80 46.88 -2.62 19.22
N GLU A 81 46.98 -3.94 19.38
CA GLU A 81 45.83 -4.85 19.24
C GLU A 81 44.69 -4.51 20.22
N ARG A 82 45.03 -4.07 21.43
CA ARG A 82 44.07 -3.61 22.45
C ARG A 82 43.26 -2.38 22.01
N GLU A 83 43.90 -1.43 21.33
CA GLU A 83 43.21 -0.24 20.80
C GLU A 83 42.25 -0.61 19.66
N ARG A 84 42.62 -1.57 18.82
CA ARG A 84 41.74 -2.07 17.76
C ARG A 84 40.52 -2.77 18.33
N ASP A 85 40.70 -3.59 19.35
CA ASP A 85 39.59 -4.28 20.01
C ASP A 85 38.66 -3.28 20.75
N SER A 86 39.20 -2.17 21.27
CA SER A 86 38.41 -1.05 21.79
C SER A 86 37.56 -0.41 20.70
N ILE A 87 38.13 -0.15 19.51
CA ILE A 87 37.40 0.37 18.35
C ILE A 87 36.27 -0.58 17.96
N GLU A 88 36.52 -1.90 17.92
CA GLU A 88 35.47 -2.88 17.62
C GLU A 88 34.36 -2.88 18.67
N HIS A 89 34.72 -2.80 19.94
CA HIS A 89 33.75 -2.77 21.04
C HIS A 89 32.85 -1.53 20.95
N GLU A 90 33.43 -0.36 20.70
CA GLU A 90 32.69 0.89 20.52
C GLU A 90 31.75 0.83 19.32
N VAL A 91 32.24 0.38 18.15
CA VAL A 91 31.40 0.21 16.95
C VAL A 91 30.24 -0.75 17.22
N THR A 92 30.50 -1.87 17.89
CA THR A 92 29.47 -2.86 18.23
C THR A 92 28.41 -2.25 19.17
N ALA A 93 28.83 -1.47 20.16
CA ALA A 93 27.93 -0.77 21.07
C ALA A 93 27.06 0.26 20.33
N PHE A 94 27.63 1.06 19.43
CA PHE A 94 26.88 2.01 18.60
C PHE A 94 25.84 1.33 17.71
N ILE A 95 26.22 0.25 17.02
CA ILE A 95 25.29 -0.50 16.16
C ILE A 95 24.12 -1.06 16.98
N LYS A 96 24.41 -1.60 18.18
CA LYS A 96 23.37 -2.12 19.08
C LYS A 96 22.38 -1.02 19.50
N VAL A 97 22.88 0.15 19.90
CA VAL A 97 22.02 1.29 20.27
C VAL A 97 21.18 1.77 19.08
N CYS A 98 21.76 1.86 17.88
CA CYS A 98 21.02 2.27 16.69
C CYS A 98 19.93 1.26 16.33
N LYS A 99 20.23 -0.05 16.43
CA LYS A 99 19.25 -1.12 16.21
C LYS A 99 18.09 -1.03 17.20
N GLU A 100 18.37 -0.86 18.49
CA GLU A 100 17.33 -0.71 19.52
C GLU A 100 16.43 0.50 19.25
N GLN A 101 16.99 1.63 18.80
CA GLN A 101 16.19 2.79 18.41
C GLN A 101 15.30 2.52 17.19
N ILE A 102 15.81 1.81 16.18
CA ILE A 102 15.05 1.39 15.01
C ILE A 102 13.91 0.45 15.41
N ASP A 103 14.15 -0.48 16.33
CA ASP A 103 13.12 -1.38 16.87
C ASP A 103 12.01 -0.62 17.63
N ILE A 104 12.38 0.38 18.42
CA ILE A 104 11.40 1.26 19.09
C ILE A 104 10.54 1.99 18.04
N LEU A 105 11.15 2.52 16.98
CA LEU A 105 10.43 3.18 15.90
C LEU A 105 9.48 2.20 15.20
N LYS A 106 9.94 1.00 14.85
CA LYS A 106 9.12 -0.06 14.25
C LYS A 106 7.91 -0.40 15.14
N ASN A 107 8.13 -0.65 16.43
CA ASN A 107 7.06 -0.98 17.36
C ASN A 107 6.06 0.17 17.55
N SER A 108 6.51 1.42 17.46
CA SER A 108 5.61 2.58 17.51
C SER A 108 4.63 2.60 16.32
N ILE A 109 5.04 2.10 15.16
CA ILE A 109 4.17 2.01 13.97
C ILE A 109 3.14 0.90 14.15
N SER A 110 3.55 -0.29 14.61
CA SER A 110 2.63 -1.39 14.89
C SER A 110 1.56 -1.01 15.93
N ASN A 111 1.95 -0.29 16.98
CA ASN A 111 1.00 0.22 17.99
C ASN A 111 0.00 1.24 17.40
N ASP A 112 0.45 2.08 16.47
CA ASP A 112 -0.42 3.04 15.78
C ASP A 112 -1.40 2.32 14.83
N GLU A 113 -0.95 1.25 14.17
CA GLU A 113 -1.80 0.39 13.34
C GLU A 113 -2.88 -0.32 14.17
N GLU A 114 -2.54 -0.85 15.34
CA GLU A 114 -3.52 -1.49 16.24
C GLU A 114 -4.57 -0.50 16.76
N LYS A 115 -4.15 0.71 17.16
CA LYS A 115 -5.09 1.76 17.60
C LYS A 115 -6.01 2.23 16.48
N SER A 116 -5.53 2.22 15.24
CA SER A 116 -6.34 2.62 14.07
C SER A 116 -7.45 1.63 13.74
N LYS A 117 -7.30 0.36 14.17
CA LYS A 117 -8.34 -0.67 14.11
C LYS A 117 -9.27 -0.49 15.31
N GLY A 118 -10.18 0.47 15.25
CA GLY A 118 -11.17 0.71 16.31
C GLY A 118 -11.99 -0.54 16.65
N TRP A 119 -12.66 -0.53 17.82
CA TRP A 119 -13.45 -1.65 18.40
C TRP A 119 -14.37 -2.39 17.40
N LEU A 120 -14.83 -1.73 16.34
CA LEU A 120 -15.76 -2.26 15.34
C LEU A 120 -15.14 -2.52 13.95
N GLY A 121 -13.82 -2.41 13.79
CA GLY A 121 -13.15 -2.59 12.49
C GLY A 121 -13.45 -1.48 11.47
N ILE A 122 -14.11 -0.39 11.90
CA ILE A 122 -14.38 0.78 11.07
C ILE A 122 -13.21 1.74 11.22
N ILE A 123 -12.42 1.87 10.14
CA ILE A 123 -11.30 2.82 10.03
C ILE A 123 -11.88 4.24 10.10
N THR A 124 -11.66 4.94 11.21
CA THR A 124 -12.20 6.29 11.42
C THR A 124 -11.41 7.38 10.69
N ASP A 125 -10.15 7.11 10.32
CA ASP A 125 -9.25 8.11 9.76
C ASP A 125 -8.59 7.64 8.46
N ASN A 126 -9.06 8.15 7.32
CA ASN A 126 -8.43 7.99 6.00
C ASN A 126 -6.99 8.55 5.92
N SER A 127 -6.50 9.25 6.96
CA SER A 127 -5.16 9.85 7.02
C SER A 127 -4.06 8.89 7.48
N ASN A 128 -4.36 7.62 7.76
CA ASN A 128 -3.39 6.71 8.36
C ASN A 128 -2.57 5.91 7.34
N ALA A 129 -3.14 5.47 6.21
CA ALA A 129 -2.39 4.61 5.27
C ALA A 129 -1.13 5.31 4.72
N ASP A 130 -1.28 6.56 4.25
CA ASP A 130 -0.15 7.36 3.74
C ASP A 130 0.88 7.66 4.84
N THR A 131 0.39 7.93 6.06
CA THR A 131 1.25 8.21 7.22
C THR A 131 2.01 6.95 7.66
N ILE A 132 1.37 5.78 7.64
CA ILE A 132 1.96 4.48 7.96
C ILE A 132 3.01 4.10 6.91
N ALA A 133 2.68 4.22 5.62
CA ALA A 133 3.64 3.99 4.54
C ALA A 133 4.85 4.92 4.65
N HIS A 134 4.64 6.20 4.94
CA HIS A 134 5.72 7.13 5.19
C HIS A 134 6.57 6.74 6.41
N LYS A 135 5.96 6.34 7.52
CA LYS A 135 6.70 5.91 8.73
C LYS A 135 7.53 4.64 8.47
N HIS A 136 6.95 3.62 7.83
CA HIS A 136 7.68 2.41 7.43
C HIS A 136 8.83 2.74 6.48
N GLY A 137 8.61 3.65 5.51
CA GLY A 137 9.67 4.11 4.60
C GLY A 137 10.82 4.81 5.33
N VAL A 138 10.53 5.63 6.34
CA VAL A 138 11.58 6.26 7.17
C VAL A 138 12.40 5.20 7.91
N VAL A 139 11.74 4.20 8.50
CA VAL A 139 12.43 3.09 9.20
C VAL A 139 13.29 2.28 8.22
N LEU A 140 12.77 2.00 7.02
CA LEU A 140 13.50 1.30 5.96
C LEU A 140 14.81 2.02 5.59
N ILE A 141 14.73 3.32 5.35
CA ILE A 141 15.91 4.15 5.03
C ILE A 141 16.92 4.12 6.18
N LEU A 142 16.46 4.21 7.44
CA LEU A 142 17.36 4.14 8.60
C LEU A 142 18.02 2.75 8.73
N SER A 143 17.28 1.67 8.52
CA SER A 143 17.83 0.31 8.56
C SER A 143 18.82 0.05 7.43
N GLU A 144 18.54 0.52 6.22
CA GLU A 144 19.45 0.40 5.08
C GLU A 144 20.73 1.19 5.31
N LYS A 145 20.63 2.41 5.86
CA LYS A 145 21.79 3.21 6.26
C LYS A 145 22.62 2.48 7.30
N LEU A 146 22.01 1.99 8.39
CA LEU A 146 22.73 1.23 9.42
C LEU A 146 23.42 0.00 8.81
N HIS A 147 22.72 -0.76 7.96
CA HIS A 147 23.28 -1.93 7.30
C HIS A 147 24.48 -1.59 6.40
N SER A 148 24.40 -0.52 5.61
CA SER A 148 25.51 -0.03 4.80
C SER A 148 26.75 0.29 5.66
N VAL A 149 26.56 0.92 6.83
CA VAL A 149 27.66 1.25 7.74
C VAL A 149 28.28 -0.01 8.33
N THR A 150 27.44 -0.93 8.83
CA THR A 150 27.89 -2.21 9.36
C THR A 150 28.64 -3.04 8.31
N ALA A 151 28.15 -3.10 7.07
CA ALA A 151 28.80 -3.83 5.98
C ALA A 151 30.17 -3.24 5.63
N ARG A 152 30.33 -1.90 5.66
CA ARG A 152 31.65 -1.26 5.49
C ARG A 152 32.61 -1.64 6.61
N PHE A 153 32.12 -1.78 7.85
CA PHE A 153 32.96 -2.19 8.97
C PHE A 153 33.40 -3.65 8.84
N ASP A 154 32.47 -4.55 8.46
CA ASP A 154 32.77 -5.95 8.24
C ASP A 154 33.81 -6.15 7.12
N GLN A 155 33.79 -5.30 6.08
CA GLN A 155 34.84 -5.28 5.05
C GLN A 155 36.21 -4.89 5.63
N LEU A 156 36.29 -3.86 6.48
CA LEU A 156 37.54 -3.47 7.13
C LEU A 156 38.07 -4.59 8.04
N ARG A 157 37.16 -5.25 8.77
CA ARG A 157 37.49 -6.39 9.61
C ARG A 157 38.01 -7.57 8.78
N ALA A 158 37.38 -7.87 7.64
CA ALA A 158 37.84 -8.92 6.72
C ALA A 158 39.25 -8.65 6.19
N ILE A 159 39.59 -7.39 5.88
CA ILE A 159 40.95 -7.00 5.47
C ILE A 159 41.96 -7.26 6.61
N ARG A 160 41.65 -6.84 7.85
CA ARG A 160 42.48 -7.12 9.03
C ARG A 160 42.76 -8.62 9.18
N PHE A 161 41.73 -9.43 9.01
CA PHE A 161 41.81 -10.88 9.15
C PHE A 161 42.62 -11.54 8.03
N GLN A 162 42.48 -11.05 6.80
CA GLN A 162 43.30 -11.53 5.71
C GLN A 162 44.79 -11.21 5.93
N ASP A 163 45.10 -10.03 6.46
CA ASP A 163 46.46 -9.61 6.76
C ASP A 163 47.09 -10.39 7.93
N SER A 164 46.31 -10.75 8.96
CA SER A 164 46.80 -11.61 10.05
C SER A 164 47.10 -13.04 9.56
N ILE A 165 46.25 -13.62 8.71
CA ILE A 165 46.47 -14.94 8.09
C ILE A 165 47.70 -14.95 7.18
N ASN A 166 47.84 -13.91 6.34
CA ASN A 166 48.98 -13.77 5.42
C ASN A 166 50.33 -13.61 6.16
N LYS A 167 50.30 -13.19 7.43
CA LYS A 167 51.48 -13.04 8.28
C LYS A 167 51.80 -14.30 9.11
N ALA A 168 50.78 -14.99 9.60
CA ALA A 168 50.92 -16.23 10.36
C ALA A 168 51.31 -17.43 9.47
N THR A 169 51.05 -17.35 8.17
CA THR A 169 51.59 -18.32 7.20
C THR A 169 53.09 -18.07 7.04
N PRO A 170 53.97 -19.00 7.48
CA PRO A 170 55.40 -18.81 7.36
C PRO A 170 55.74 -18.71 5.87
N ARG A 171 56.17 -17.52 5.43
CA ARG A 171 56.85 -17.37 4.14
C ARG A 171 58.00 -18.35 4.16
N ARG A 172 57.87 -19.44 3.41
CA ARG A 172 58.91 -20.43 3.11
C ARG A 172 60.02 -19.70 2.35
N LYS A 173 60.81 -18.89 3.04
CA LYS A 173 62.08 -18.39 2.54
C LYS A 173 63.00 -19.60 2.51
N LEU A 174 63.04 -20.25 1.35
CA LEU A 174 64.07 -21.21 1.00
C LEU A 174 65.41 -20.48 1.15
N ASN A 175 66.09 -20.68 2.29
CA ASN A 175 67.45 -20.21 2.48
C ASN A 175 68.32 -20.87 1.40
N ARG A 176 68.69 -20.08 0.39
CA ARG A 176 69.73 -20.45 -0.57
C ARG A 176 71.05 -20.44 0.21
N VAL A 177 71.51 -21.63 0.57
CA VAL A 177 72.86 -21.86 1.11
C VAL A 177 73.88 -21.25 0.15
N PRO A 178 74.87 -20.47 0.62
CA PRO A 178 75.90 -19.91 -0.24
C PRO A 178 76.78 -21.05 -0.75
N LYS A 179 76.78 -21.29 -2.06
CA LYS A 179 77.74 -22.17 -2.73
C LYS A 179 79.11 -21.50 -2.71
N SER A 180 79.97 -21.91 -1.78
CA SER A 180 81.41 -21.79 -1.95
C SER A 180 81.90 -22.77 -3.02
N SER A 181 83.04 -22.42 -3.59
CA SER A 181 83.57 -22.78 -4.90
C SER A 181 84.08 -24.21 -5.08
N SER A 182 84.32 -24.50 -6.36
CA SER A 182 85.32 -25.43 -6.95
C SER A 182 85.11 -26.93 -6.81
N ALA A 183 84.84 -27.56 -7.96
CA ALA A 183 85.33 -28.90 -8.28
C ALA A 183 85.65 -28.95 -9.78
N ASP A 184 86.92 -28.68 -10.11
CA ASP A 184 87.57 -29.27 -11.27
C ASP A 184 87.66 -30.79 -11.05
N ILE A 185 87.36 -31.55 -12.10
CA ILE A 185 87.52 -33.01 -12.12
C ILE A 185 88.76 -33.33 -12.94
N SER A 186 89.79 -33.86 -12.28
CA SER A 186 90.73 -34.80 -12.89
C SER A 186 91.29 -35.77 -11.84
N LYS A 187 90.66 -36.95 -11.76
CA LYS A 187 91.20 -38.33 -11.69
C LYS A 187 92.42 -38.70 -10.81
N PRO A 188 92.57 -40.00 -10.45
CA PRO A 188 92.69 -40.44 -9.06
C PRO A 188 94.06 -41.07 -8.75
N ASN A 189 94.33 -41.42 -7.49
CA ASN A 189 94.82 -42.75 -7.10
C ASN A 189 95.08 -42.91 -5.59
N ASN A 190 94.60 -44.06 -5.09
CA ASN A 190 95.24 -45.02 -4.19
C ASN A 190 95.72 -44.65 -2.77
N SER A 191 95.10 -45.38 -1.83
CA SER A 191 95.70 -46.34 -0.88
C SER A 191 96.40 -45.86 0.40
N GLU A 192 95.99 -46.54 1.48
CA GLU A 192 96.74 -46.99 2.67
C GLU A 192 96.89 -46.03 3.85
N ILE A 193 96.25 -46.37 4.99
CA ILE A 193 96.79 -47.06 6.19
C ILE A 193 97.66 -46.14 7.05
N GLY A 194 97.25 -45.95 8.31
CA GLY A 194 98.05 -45.32 9.36
C GLY A 194 97.22 -44.95 10.57
N GLU A 195 97.04 -45.91 11.48
CA GLU A 195 96.49 -45.74 12.82
C GLU A 195 97.55 -45.18 13.79
N LEU A 196 97.06 -44.45 14.82
CA LEU A 196 97.67 -44.11 16.13
C LEU A 196 98.73 -42.98 16.14
N ASP A 197 98.77 -42.00 17.04
CA ASP A 197 98.19 -41.91 18.39
C ASP A 197 98.19 -40.45 18.94
N GLU A 198 97.41 -40.26 20.01
CA GLU A 198 97.55 -39.31 21.14
C GLU A 198 97.23 -37.79 21.09
N LEU A 199 96.15 -37.48 21.84
CA LEU A 199 95.96 -36.39 22.83
C LEU A 199 95.55 -34.96 22.40
N GLN A 200 94.23 -34.74 22.30
CA GLN A 200 93.53 -33.62 22.97
C GLN A 200 92.00 -33.88 23.06
N PRO A 201 91.38 -33.99 24.25
CA PRO A 201 89.94 -34.04 24.37
C PRO A 201 89.37 -32.62 24.33
N GLN A 202 88.99 -32.13 23.15
CA GLN A 202 88.08 -30.98 23.03
C GLN A 202 86.63 -31.48 23.11
N PRO A 203 85.73 -30.79 23.84
CA PRO A 203 84.45 -31.36 24.22
C PRO A 203 83.46 -31.29 23.06
N LEU A 204 83.51 -32.29 22.17
CA LEU A 204 82.49 -32.52 21.14
C LEU A 204 81.08 -32.68 21.74
N SER A 205 80.98 -33.11 23.00
CA SER A 205 79.72 -33.16 23.73
C SER A 205 79.11 -31.78 23.94
N VAL A 206 79.91 -30.74 24.22
CA VAL A 206 79.39 -29.41 24.54
C VAL A 206 78.83 -28.73 23.30
N GLN A 207 79.47 -28.86 22.13
CA GLN A 207 78.94 -28.32 20.87
C GLN A 207 77.63 -29.01 20.47
N GLN A 208 77.57 -30.35 20.59
CA GLN A 208 76.38 -31.13 20.25
C GLN A 208 75.22 -30.86 21.22
N GLN A 209 75.53 -30.69 22.50
CA GLN A 209 74.58 -30.38 23.54
C GLN A 209 74.06 -28.94 23.43
N LEU A 210 74.88 -28.00 22.93
CA LEU A 210 74.46 -26.64 22.63
C LEU A 210 73.53 -26.59 21.41
N LEU A 211 73.80 -27.40 20.38
CA LEU A 211 72.90 -27.57 19.22
C LEU A 211 71.57 -28.24 19.61
N ASP A 212 71.61 -29.23 20.51
CA ASP A 212 70.41 -29.87 21.05
C ASP A 212 69.62 -28.91 21.96
N ASP A 213 70.29 -28.04 22.72
CA ASP A 213 69.63 -26.98 23.50
C ASP A 213 69.02 -25.91 22.59
N GLU A 214 69.71 -25.53 21.50
CA GLU A 214 69.21 -24.53 20.55
C GLU A 214 68.02 -25.06 19.74
N THR A 215 68.05 -26.33 19.32
CA THR A 215 66.90 -26.97 18.66
C THR A 215 65.71 -27.14 19.60
N ARG A 216 65.93 -27.48 20.88
CA ARG A 216 64.88 -27.52 21.90
C ARG A 216 64.33 -26.13 22.19
N ALA A 217 65.18 -25.11 22.30
CA ALA A 217 64.76 -23.72 22.49
C ALA A 217 63.91 -23.24 21.32
N LEU A 218 64.32 -23.51 20.07
CA LEU A 218 63.54 -23.22 18.87
C LEU A 218 62.22 -23.98 18.83
N GLN A 219 62.21 -25.24 19.27
CA GLN A 219 60.99 -26.05 19.31
C GLN A 219 60.00 -25.55 20.37
N VAL A 220 60.48 -25.08 21.53
CA VAL A 220 59.69 -24.43 22.58
C VAL A 220 59.18 -23.06 22.10
N GLU A 221 60.00 -22.27 21.42
CA GLU A 221 59.58 -20.99 20.85
C GLU A 221 58.53 -21.19 19.75
N LEU A 222 58.71 -22.17 18.86
CA LEU A 222 57.73 -22.52 17.82
C LEU A 222 56.42 -23.01 18.41
N THR A 223 56.46 -23.85 19.45
CA THR A 223 55.23 -24.33 20.11
C THR A 223 54.54 -23.20 20.87
N SER A 224 55.28 -22.32 21.54
CA SER A 224 54.74 -21.13 22.20
C SER A 224 54.13 -20.14 21.19
N LEU A 225 54.79 -19.91 20.05
CA LEU A 225 54.28 -19.08 18.97
C LEU A 225 53.03 -19.69 18.33
N LEU A 226 53.00 -21.00 18.15
CA LEU A 226 51.84 -21.71 17.61
C LEU A 226 50.65 -21.60 18.57
N ASP A 227 50.88 -21.78 19.88
CA ASP A 227 49.84 -21.65 20.90
C ASP A 227 49.31 -20.21 20.98
N ALA A 228 50.20 -19.21 20.89
CA ALA A 228 49.80 -17.80 20.79
C ALA A 228 49.02 -17.49 19.50
N VAL A 229 49.40 -18.09 18.36
CA VAL A 229 48.67 -17.97 17.09
C VAL A 229 47.30 -18.64 17.17
N GLN A 230 47.20 -19.82 17.76
CA GLN A 230 45.94 -20.56 17.91
C GLN A 230 44.99 -19.84 18.89
N GLN A 231 45.53 -19.24 19.95
CA GLN A 231 44.76 -18.49 20.93
C GLN A 231 44.31 -17.11 20.39
N THR A 232 45.11 -16.50 19.51
CA THR A 232 44.68 -15.28 18.78
C THR A 232 43.68 -15.60 17.68
N GLU A 233 43.85 -16.71 16.96
CA GLU A 233 42.91 -17.19 15.95
C GLU A 233 41.52 -17.50 16.55
N THR A 234 41.47 -18.22 17.66
CA THR A 234 40.20 -18.56 18.33
C THR A 234 39.43 -17.33 18.82
N LYS A 235 40.10 -16.40 19.52
CA LYS A 235 39.49 -15.14 19.97
C LYS A 235 39.03 -14.26 18.80
N MET A 236 39.79 -14.25 17.70
CA MET A 236 39.45 -13.52 16.49
C MET A 236 38.22 -14.10 15.79
N VAL A 237 38.13 -15.43 15.71
CA VAL A 237 36.98 -16.15 15.12
C VAL A 237 35.71 -15.92 15.94
N GLU A 238 35.79 -15.98 17.28
CA GLU A 238 34.63 -15.77 18.16
C GLU A 238 34.06 -14.34 18.05
N MET A 239 34.92 -13.31 18.10
CA MET A 239 34.50 -11.91 17.95
C MET A 239 33.96 -11.61 16.55
N SER A 240 34.55 -12.24 15.52
CA SER A 240 34.04 -12.15 14.15
C SER A 240 32.67 -12.81 14.00
N ALA A 241 32.47 -13.99 14.58
CA ALA A 241 31.24 -14.75 14.46
C ALA A 241 30.04 -14.01 15.09
N LEU A 242 30.22 -13.42 16.27
CA LEU A 242 29.17 -12.66 16.94
C LEU A 242 28.77 -11.42 16.14
N ASN A 243 29.74 -10.66 15.63
CA ASN A 243 29.45 -9.47 14.85
C ASN A 243 28.84 -9.80 13.48
N HIS A 244 29.30 -10.88 12.84
CA HIS A 244 28.69 -11.37 11.62
C HIS A 244 27.23 -11.79 11.84
N LEU A 245 26.91 -12.48 12.93
CA LEU A 245 25.53 -12.79 13.33
C LEU A 245 24.69 -11.52 13.56
N MET A 246 25.28 -10.45 14.07
CA MET A 246 24.58 -9.19 14.25
C MET A 246 24.28 -8.53 12.89
N SER A 247 25.23 -8.54 11.97
CA SER A 247 25.07 -8.05 10.59
C SER A 247 23.99 -8.82 9.83
N THR A 248 23.94 -10.15 9.96
CA THR A 248 22.89 -10.97 9.32
C THR A 248 21.52 -10.68 9.91
N HIS A 249 21.41 -10.47 11.22
CA HIS A 249 20.15 -10.08 11.85
C HIS A 249 19.67 -8.70 11.38
N ILE A 250 20.58 -7.72 11.22
CA ILE A 250 20.24 -6.39 10.71
C ILE A 250 19.74 -6.48 9.26
N LEU A 251 20.38 -7.31 8.44
CA LEU A 251 19.95 -7.57 7.07
C LEU A 251 18.55 -8.18 7.03
N HIS A 252 18.32 -9.25 7.80
CA HIS A 252 17.02 -9.91 7.88
C HIS A 252 15.92 -8.95 8.37
N GLN A 253 16.22 -8.13 9.38
CA GLN A 253 15.30 -7.12 9.88
C GLN A 253 14.97 -6.07 8.81
N THR A 254 15.94 -5.68 7.99
CA THR A 254 15.73 -4.75 6.86
C THR A 254 14.77 -5.34 5.83
N GLN A 255 14.94 -6.61 5.46
CA GLN A 255 14.02 -7.31 4.56
C GLN A 255 12.59 -7.41 5.11
N GLN A 256 12.46 -7.65 6.42
CA GLN A 256 11.13 -7.63 7.06
C GLN A 256 10.47 -6.25 6.99
N ILE A 257 11.25 -5.18 7.18
CA ILE A 257 10.75 -3.79 7.10
C ILE A 257 10.36 -3.44 5.66
N GLU A 258 11.12 -3.91 4.66
CA GLU A 258 10.81 -3.76 3.24
C GLU A 258 9.45 -4.38 2.89
N HIS A 259 9.19 -5.60 3.36
CA HIS A 259 7.89 -6.24 3.17
C HIS A 259 6.74 -5.45 3.81
N LEU A 260 6.93 -4.94 5.02
CA LEU A 260 5.94 -4.10 5.71
C LEU A 260 5.70 -2.78 4.96
N TYR A 261 6.75 -2.19 4.39
CA TYR A 261 6.64 -1.00 3.54
C TYR A 261 5.85 -1.27 2.27
N ASP A 262 6.14 -2.37 1.55
CA ASP A 262 5.41 -2.74 0.34
C ASP A 262 3.92 -2.98 0.61
N GLN A 263 3.60 -3.68 1.71
CA GLN A 263 2.23 -3.86 2.16
C GLN A 263 1.53 -2.52 2.44
N ALA A 264 2.22 -1.58 3.09
CA ALA A 264 1.68 -0.26 3.36
C ALA A 264 1.45 0.55 2.08
N VAL A 265 2.36 0.49 1.11
CA VAL A 265 2.23 1.16 -0.21
C VAL A 265 1.13 0.52 -1.07
N GLU A 266 0.98 -0.80 -1.00
CA GLU A 266 -0.13 -1.47 -1.68
C GLU A 266 -1.48 -1.06 -1.07
N ALA A 267 -1.55 -0.93 0.25
CA ALA A 267 -2.75 -0.43 0.93
C ALA A 267 -3.10 1.01 0.53
N THR A 268 -2.13 1.92 0.44
CA THR A 268 -2.39 3.31 -0.01
C THR A 268 -2.91 3.34 -1.45
N LYS A 269 -2.30 2.55 -2.33
CA LYS A 269 -2.75 2.41 -3.73
C LYS A 269 -4.17 1.86 -3.82
N ASN A 270 -4.52 0.85 -3.02
CA ASN A 270 -5.86 0.27 -2.99
C ASN A 270 -6.91 1.28 -2.51
N VAL A 271 -6.58 2.11 -1.51
CA VAL A 271 -7.45 3.19 -1.05
C VAL A 271 -7.63 4.26 -2.14
N GLU A 272 -6.56 4.66 -2.83
CA GLU A 272 -6.63 5.63 -3.94
C GLU A 272 -7.52 5.12 -5.09
N LEU A 273 -7.32 3.87 -5.50
CA LEU A 273 -8.15 3.22 -6.52
C LEU A 273 -9.62 3.13 -6.07
N GLY A 274 -9.87 2.75 -4.81
CA GLY A 274 -11.20 2.72 -4.23
C GLY A 274 -11.90 4.08 -4.27
N ASN A 275 -11.21 5.15 -3.89
CA ASN A 275 -11.73 6.52 -3.93
C ASN A 275 -12.08 6.97 -5.36
N LYS A 276 -11.27 6.55 -6.34
CA LYS A 276 -11.53 6.81 -7.76
C LYS A 276 -12.79 6.09 -8.24
N GLU A 277 -12.97 4.82 -7.88
CA GLU A 277 -14.17 4.06 -8.23
C GLU A 277 -15.42 4.58 -7.53
N ILE A 278 -15.32 4.99 -6.26
CA ILE A 278 -16.42 5.67 -5.54
C ILE A 278 -16.81 6.97 -6.25
N SER A 279 -15.82 7.77 -6.65
CA SER A 279 -16.06 9.03 -7.38
C SER A 279 -16.77 8.78 -8.72
N LYS A 280 -16.33 7.77 -9.47
CA LYS A 280 -17.00 7.34 -10.71
C LYS A 280 -18.41 6.83 -10.45
N ALA A 281 -18.64 6.08 -9.36
CA ALA A 281 -19.95 5.57 -8.99
C ALA A 281 -20.91 6.70 -8.62
N ILE A 282 -20.46 7.71 -7.88
CA ILE A 282 -21.23 8.92 -7.57
C ILE A 282 -21.61 9.67 -8.85
N GLN A 283 -20.65 9.85 -9.76
CA GLN A 283 -20.91 10.50 -11.05
C GLN A 283 -21.96 9.72 -11.87
N ARG A 284 -21.85 8.38 -11.94
CA ARG A 284 -22.80 7.52 -12.63
C ARG A 284 -24.20 7.53 -12.01
N ASN A 285 -24.31 7.57 -10.68
CA ASN A 285 -25.58 7.55 -9.97
C ASN A 285 -26.43 8.81 -10.24
N SER A 286 -25.81 9.98 -10.42
CA SER A 286 -26.52 11.22 -10.75
C SER A 286 -27.36 11.08 -12.03
N SER A 287 -26.81 10.44 -13.06
CA SER A 287 -27.48 10.18 -14.32
C SER A 287 -28.62 9.18 -14.16
N SER A 288 -28.41 8.08 -13.41
CA SER A 288 -29.45 7.07 -13.19
C SER A 288 -30.69 7.63 -12.47
N ARG A 289 -30.50 8.57 -11.53
CA ARG A 289 -31.61 9.23 -10.83
C ARG A 289 -32.47 10.05 -11.78
N THR A 290 -31.86 10.77 -12.72
CA THR A 290 -32.61 11.53 -13.73
C THR A 290 -33.43 10.62 -14.66
N PHE A 291 -32.88 9.47 -15.07
CA PHE A 291 -33.62 8.49 -15.87
C PHE A 291 -34.79 7.87 -15.11
N LEU A 292 -34.61 7.55 -13.82
CA LEU A 292 -35.68 7.00 -12.98
C LEU A 292 -36.81 8.00 -12.79
N LEU A 293 -36.49 9.28 -12.55
CA LEU A 293 -37.50 10.34 -12.43
C LEU A 293 -38.26 10.55 -13.75
N LEU A 294 -37.56 10.53 -14.89
CA LEU A 294 -38.20 10.64 -16.21
C LEU A 294 -39.12 9.44 -16.46
N PHE A 295 -38.69 8.22 -16.15
CA PHE A 295 -39.51 7.02 -16.26
C PHE A 295 -40.77 7.09 -15.40
N LEU A 296 -40.64 7.49 -14.14
CA LEU A 296 -41.78 7.67 -13.24
C LEU A 296 -42.75 8.73 -13.76
N PHE A 297 -42.24 9.84 -14.29
CA PHE A 297 -43.06 10.88 -14.92
C PHE A 297 -43.83 10.31 -16.12
N VAL A 298 -43.18 9.63 -17.05
CA VAL A 298 -43.86 9.03 -18.20
C VAL A 298 -44.91 8.00 -17.76
N LEU A 299 -44.62 7.22 -16.72
CA LEU A 299 -45.54 6.22 -16.16
C LEU A 299 -46.79 6.89 -15.54
N THR A 300 -46.61 7.95 -14.75
CA THR A 300 -47.76 8.67 -14.14
C THR A 300 -48.65 9.31 -15.19
N PHE A 301 -48.06 9.94 -16.21
CA PHE A 301 -48.82 10.47 -17.35
C PHE A 301 -49.53 9.37 -18.14
N SER A 302 -48.90 8.21 -18.31
CA SER A 302 -49.53 7.07 -18.99
C SER A 302 -50.74 6.53 -18.21
N ILE A 303 -50.65 6.44 -16.88
CA ILE A 303 -51.76 6.03 -16.02
C ILE A 303 -52.89 7.06 -16.06
N LEU A 304 -52.58 8.35 -15.95
CA LEU A 304 -53.56 9.42 -16.04
C LEU A 304 -54.24 9.45 -17.41
N PHE A 305 -53.49 9.21 -18.48
CA PHE A 305 -54.04 9.11 -19.84
C PHE A 305 -54.97 7.90 -20.01
N LEU A 306 -54.62 6.74 -19.43
CA LEU A 306 -55.49 5.56 -19.42
C LEU A 306 -56.78 5.80 -18.64
N ASP A 307 -56.71 6.51 -17.52
CA ASP A 307 -57.89 6.91 -16.74
C ASP A 307 -58.77 7.90 -17.54
N TRP A 308 -58.16 8.89 -18.21
CA TRP A 308 -58.89 9.83 -19.06
C TRP A 308 -59.57 9.17 -20.27
N LEU A 309 -58.97 8.11 -20.83
CA LEU A 309 -59.55 7.38 -21.97
C LEU A 309 -60.79 6.55 -21.62
N TYR A 310 -60.96 6.17 -20.34
CA TYR A 310 -62.05 5.29 -19.92
C TYR A 310 -62.94 5.96 -18.88
N VAL A 311 -64.15 6.33 -19.29
CA VAL A 311 -65.18 6.84 -18.39
C VAL A 311 -66.21 5.74 -18.13
N ARG A 312 -66.50 5.49 -16.86
CA ARG A 312 -67.52 4.52 -16.44
C ARG A 312 -68.91 5.07 -16.71
N GLY A 313 -69.85 4.17 -16.95
CA GLY A 313 -71.26 4.52 -17.14
C GLY A 313 -72.18 3.53 -16.47
N THR A 314 -73.26 4.04 -15.87
CA THR A 314 -74.29 3.28 -15.18
C THR A 314 -75.48 3.06 -16.11
N ILE A 315 -75.88 1.81 -16.30
CA ILE A 315 -77.01 1.46 -17.15
C ILE A 315 -78.30 1.66 -16.35
N LEU A 316 -79.11 2.64 -16.75
CA LEU A 316 -80.37 3.00 -16.08
C LEU A 316 -81.54 2.12 -16.53
N GLY A 317 -81.53 1.68 -17.78
CA GLY A 317 -82.63 0.90 -18.32
C GLY A 317 -82.75 0.96 -19.83
N TYR A 318 -83.92 0.60 -20.35
CA TYR A 318 -84.28 0.81 -21.75
C TYR A 318 -85.13 2.06 -21.93
N LYS A 319 -85.08 2.64 -23.12
CA LYS A 319 -86.04 3.68 -23.52
C LYS A 319 -87.46 3.16 -23.31
N ARG A 320 -88.31 3.90 -22.61
CA ARG A 320 -89.70 3.53 -22.35
C ARG A 320 -90.66 4.68 -22.64
N SER A 321 -91.92 4.34 -22.92
CA SER A 321 -93.09 5.22 -22.88
C SER A 321 -94.00 4.80 -21.71
N LYS A 322 -95.15 5.45 -21.53
CA LYS A 322 -96.08 5.16 -20.42
C LYS A 322 -96.49 3.69 -20.32
N SER A 323 -96.58 2.99 -21.45
CA SER A 323 -97.05 1.59 -21.51
C SER A 323 -96.11 0.64 -22.26
N ASN A 324 -95.06 1.14 -22.93
CA ASN A 324 -94.20 0.30 -23.77
C ASN A 324 -92.71 0.50 -23.47
N GLN A 325 -91.91 -0.54 -23.62
CA GLN A 325 -90.46 -0.50 -23.45
C GLN A 325 -89.77 -0.87 -24.77
N TYR A 326 -88.66 -0.21 -25.10
CA TYR A 326 -87.91 -0.38 -26.35
C TYR A 326 -86.50 -0.93 -26.07
N PRO A 327 -86.32 -2.27 -26.03
CA PRO A 327 -85.06 -2.91 -25.64
C PRO A 327 -83.87 -2.63 -26.57
N ASN A 328 -84.12 -2.17 -27.79
CA ASN A 328 -83.09 -1.85 -28.78
C ASN A 328 -82.28 -0.58 -28.46
N THR A 329 -82.74 0.22 -27.49
CA THR A 329 -82.11 1.49 -27.10
C THR A 329 -81.96 1.53 -25.59
N SER A 330 -80.72 1.47 -25.10
CA SER A 330 -80.39 1.54 -23.67
C SER A 330 -80.15 2.98 -23.24
N LEU A 331 -80.52 3.30 -22.01
CA LEU A 331 -80.23 4.57 -21.33
C LEU A 331 -79.04 4.36 -20.41
N ILE A 332 -78.00 5.18 -20.56
CA ILE A 332 -76.78 5.11 -19.77
C ILE A 332 -76.48 6.49 -19.23
N GLN A 333 -76.20 6.56 -17.93
CA GLN A 333 -75.63 7.73 -17.29
C GLN A 333 -74.10 7.61 -17.33
N ILE A 334 -73.42 8.54 -17.98
CA ILE A 334 -71.94 8.58 -17.96
C ILE A 334 -71.53 9.31 -16.67
N GLU A 335 -70.54 8.78 -15.96
CA GLU A 335 -70.02 9.41 -14.73
C GLU A 335 -69.45 10.81 -15.06
N GLY A 336 -69.84 11.83 -14.29
CA GLY A 336 -69.40 13.22 -14.49
C GLY A 336 -70.12 14.03 -15.57
N VAL A 337 -71.09 13.46 -16.29
CA VAL A 337 -71.85 14.14 -17.36
C VAL A 337 -73.24 14.51 -16.85
N ASN A 338 -73.51 15.79 -16.61
CA ASN A 338 -74.78 16.24 -16.02
C ASN A 338 -75.65 17.07 -16.99
N THR A 339 -75.05 17.65 -18.03
CA THR A 339 -75.75 18.52 -18.98
C THR A 339 -75.90 17.86 -20.35
N LYS A 340 -76.76 18.40 -21.20
CA LYS A 340 -76.97 17.90 -22.57
C LYS A 340 -75.80 18.25 -23.48
N GLU A 341 -75.17 19.38 -23.22
CA GLU A 341 -74.01 19.91 -23.93
C GLU A 341 -72.80 18.97 -23.74
N ASP A 342 -72.57 18.49 -22.52
CA ASP A 342 -71.50 17.54 -22.20
C ASP A 342 -71.69 16.19 -22.91
N VAL A 343 -72.94 15.73 -23.08
CA VAL A 343 -73.26 14.49 -23.81
C VAL A 343 -72.82 14.56 -25.27
N ALA A 344 -72.81 15.76 -25.88
CA ALA A 344 -72.42 15.92 -27.28
C ALA A 344 -70.97 15.46 -27.53
N TRP A 345 -70.06 15.66 -26.56
CA TRP A 345 -68.67 15.18 -26.66
C TRP A 345 -68.57 13.66 -26.74
N TYR A 346 -69.49 12.93 -26.10
CA TYR A 346 -69.53 11.47 -26.09
C TYR A 346 -70.27 10.88 -27.29
N ALA A 347 -70.95 11.69 -28.10
CA ALA A 347 -71.71 11.20 -29.25
C ALA A 347 -70.80 10.42 -30.23
N GLY A 348 -71.22 9.22 -30.63
CA GLY A 348 -70.45 8.36 -31.52
C GLY A 348 -69.30 7.57 -30.87
N LYS A 349 -68.90 7.88 -29.62
CA LYS A 349 -67.87 7.10 -28.91
C LYS A 349 -68.33 5.67 -28.65
N ARG A 350 -67.37 4.73 -28.66
CA ARG A 350 -67.62 3.30 -28.43
C ARG A 350 -67.84 3.03 -26.94
N MET A 351 -68.72 2.09 -26.64
CA MET A 351 -69.00 1.61 -25.30
C MET A 351 -68.86 0.09 -25.26
N ALA A 352 -68.43 -0.45 -24.12
CA ALA A 352 -68.26 -1.86 -23.89
C ALA A 352 -68.98 -2.26 -22.61
N TYR A 353 -69.91 -3.21 -22.70
CA TYR A 353 -70.47 -3.87 -21.53
C TYR A 353 -69.74 -5.20 -21.32
N ILE A 354 -69.00 -5.32 -20.22
CA ILE A 354 -68.22 -6.51 -19.89
C ILE A 354 -68.94 -7.30 -18.80
N TYR A 355 -69.14 -8.60 -19.02
CA TYR A 355 -69.80 -9.48 -18.07
C TYR A 355 -69.10 -10.84 -17.97
N LYS A 356 -69.22 -11.49 -16.81
CA LYS A 356 -68.67 -12.83 -16.55
C LYS A 356 -69.71 -13.90 -16.92
N ALA A 357 -69.34 -14.78 -17.83
CA ALA A 357 -70.12 -15.95 -18.25
C ALA A 357 -69.67 -17.22 -17.51
N LYS A 358 -70.61 -18.15 -17.30
CA LYS A 358 -70.34 -19.42 -16.60
C LYS A 358 -69.37 -20.31 -17.39
N VAL A 359 -69.47 -20.33 -18.71
CA VAL A 359 -68.65 -21.18 -19.60
C VAL A 359 -67.47 -20.41 -20.17
N LYS A 360 -66.27 -21.01 -20.09
CA LYS A 360 -65.03 -20.49 -20.67
C LYS A 360 -65.09 -20.55 -22.21
N LYS A 361 -64.89 -19.42 -22.89
CA LYS A 361 -64.70 -19.36 -24.35
C LYS A 361 -63.44 -18.57 -24.64
N ASN A 362 -62.60 -19.06 -25.55
CA ASN A 362 -61.33 -18.42 -25.95
C ASN A 362 -60.44 -18.05 -24.74
N GLY A 363 -60.27 -18.98 -23.80
CA GLY A 363 -59.38 -18.77 -22.67
C GLY A 363 -59.93 -17.91 -21.52
N SER A 364 -61.06 -17.20 -21.69
CA SER A 364 -61.62 -16.30 -20.67
C SER A 364 -63.09 -16.58 -20.34
N HIS A 365 -63.51 -16.21 -19.13
CA HIS A 365 -64.92 -16.19 -18.72
C HIS A 365 -65.59 -14.84 -19.02
N TYR A 366 -64.85 -13.82 -19.45
CA TYR A 366 -65.38 -12.48 -19.72
C TYR A 366 -65.83 -12.35 -21.16
N ARG A 367 -66.97 -11.69 -21.34
CA ARG A 367 -67.54 -11.36 -22.66
C ARG A 367 -67.84 -9.89 -22.72
N CYS A 368 -67.71 -9.33 -23.92
CA CYS A 368 -67.94 -7.92 -24.17
C CYS A 368 -69.05 -7.74 -25.20
N ILE A 369 -70.05 -6.91 -24.88
CA ILE A 369 -71.04 -6.41 -25.83
C ILE A 369 -70.64 -4.99 -26.19
N TRP A 370 -70.31 -4.79 -27.47
CA TRP A 370 -69.95 -3.47 -27.99
C TRP A 370 -71.19 -2.67 -28.37
N GLY A 371 -71.15 -1.38 -28.05
CA GLY A 371 -72.15 -0.41 -28.45
C GLY A 371 -71.53 0.95 -28.77
N LYS A 372 -72.39 1.92 -29.06
CA LYS A 372 -72.01 3.31 -29.29
C LYS A 372 -73.05 4.26 -28.69
N VAL A 373 -72.58 5.42 -28.27
CA VAL A 373 -73.43 6.54 -27.88
C VAL A 373 -74.13 7.06 -29.13
N ALA A 374 -75.46 7.11 -29.11
CA ALA A 374 -76.27 7.55 -30.24
C ALA A 374 -76.68 9.01 -30.13
N ARG A 375 -77.45 9.37 -29.09
CA ARG A 375 -78.03 10.71 -28.89
C ARG A 375 -78.28 11.00 -27.41
N PRO A 376 -78.35 12.26 -26.98
CA PRO A 376 -78.79 12.61 -25.62
C PRO A 376 -80.23 12.18 -25.33
N HIS A 377 -80.51 11.94 -24.05
CA HIS A 377 -81.83 11.64 -23.51
C HIS A 377 -82.18 12.67 -22.42
N GLY A 378 -83.11 13.58 -22.72
CA GLY A 378 -83.45 14.67 -21.80
C GLY A 378 -82.30 15.67 -21.63
N ASN A 379 -82.31 16.37 -20.49
CA ASN A 379 -81.31 17.40 -20.16
C ASN A 379 -80.35 16.99 -19.02
N SER A 380 -80.53 15.80 -18.43
CA SER A 380 -79.83 15.35 -17.22
C SER A 380 -78.55 14.54 -17.50
N GLY A 381 -77.90 14.75 -18.64
CA GLY A 381 -76.66 14.03 -19.00
C GLY A 381 -76.82 12.55 -19.37
N VAL A 382 -78.04 12.03 -19.44
CA VAL A 382 -78.32 10.63 -19.83
C VAL A 382 -78.14 10.47 -21.34
N VAL A 383 -77.50 9.37 -21.77
CA VAL A 383 -77.30 9.05 -23.18
C VAL A 383 -78.13 7.86 -23.63
N ARG A 384 -78.60 7.91 -24.88
CA ARG A 384 -79.15 6.74 -25.57
C ARG A 384 -77.99 6.01 -26.24
N ALA A 385 -77.79 4.75 -25.88
CA ALA A 385 -76.78 3.88 -26.49
C ALA A 385 -77.44 2.79 -27.34
N LYS A 386 -76.79 2.44 -28.44
CA LYS A 386 -77.14 1.28 -29.28
C LYS A 386 -76.02 0.25 -29.21
N PHE A 387 -76.36 -0.93 -28.71
CA PHE A 387 -75.46 -2.08 -28.66
C PHE A 387 -75.68 -3.01 -29.86
N ARG A 388 -74.65 -3.79 -30.21
CA ARG A 388 -74.75 -4.81 -31.28
C ARG A 388 -75.77 -5.90 -30.94
N SER A 389 -75.87 -6.25 -29.67
CA SER A 389 -76.92 -7.11 -29.12
C SER A 389 -77.55 -6.40 -27.93
N ASN A 390 -78.85 -6.60 -27.70
CA ASN A 390 -79.54 -6.04 -26.55
C ASN A 390 -78.84 -6.47 -25.25
N LEU A 391 -78.81 -5.58 -24.26
CA LEU A 391 -78.18 -5.87 -22.98
C LEU A 391 -78.99 -6.93 -22.20
N PRO A 392 -78.36 -7.74 -21.34
CA PRO A 392 -79.12 -8.66 -20.50
C PRO A 392 -79.86 -7.88 -19.40
N PRO A 393 -81.04 -8.31 -18.92
CA PRO A 393 -81.75 -7.64 -17.81
C PRO A 393 -80.89 -7.46 -16.55
N LYS A 394 -79.96 -8.40 -16.31
CA LYS A 394 -78.99 -8.36 -15.21
C LYS A 394 -77.99 -7.19 -15.29
N SER A 395 -77.91 -6.48 -16.41
CA SER A 395 -77.01 -5.34 -16.58
C SER A 395 -77.56 -4.04 -15.98
N MET A 396 -78.84 -4.01 -15.62
CA MET A 396 -79.50 -2.82 -15.08
C MET A 396 -79.33 -2.80 -13.56
N VAL A 397 -78.95 -1.63 -13.04
CA VAL A 397 -78.95 -1.40 -11.60
C VAL A 397 -80.40 -1.13 -11.20
N LEU A 398 -80.94 -1.93 -10.27
CA LEU A 398 -82.22 -1.67 -9.61
C LEU A 398 -82.04 -0.58 -8.56
#